data_AF-A0A956W8V0-F1
#
_entry.id   AF-A0A956W8V0-F1
#
_cell.length_a   1.000
_cell.length_b   1.000
_cell.length_c   1.000
_cell.angle_alpha   90.00
_cell.angle_beta   90.00
_cell.angle_gamma   90.00
#
_symmetry.space_group_name_H-M   'P 1'
#
loop_
_entity.id
_entity.type
_entity.pdbx_description
1 polymer ?
#
loop_
_entity_poly.entity_id
_entity_poly.type
_entity_poly.pdbx_seq_one_letter_code
_entity_poly.pdbx_strand_id
1 'polypeptide(L)' 'FRPDMLTNPELIEAVDGVEVTIDMDGWGGPWPKVSGYEAYALAPYAERSAIKLFYKWDEPLLTPAEVMGMAEPPAYVIYQ' A
#
# COMPACT_ATOMS: atom_id res chain seq x y z
N PHE A 1 10.11 -4.24 8.63
CA PHE A 1 8.70 -3.80 8.71
C PHE A 1 8.27 -3.82 10.18
N ARG A 2 7.42 -2.88 10.63
CA ARG A 2 6.91 -2.87 12.02
C ARG A 2 5.38 -2.75 12.07
N PRO A 3 4.67 -3.42 13.00
CA PRO A 3 3.21 -3.36 13.08
C PRO A 3 2.66 -2.00 13.52
N ASP A 4 3.48 -1.16 14.14
CA ASP A 4 3.11 0.13 14.71
C ASP A 4 3.30 1.32 13.75
N MET A 5 3.35 1.06 12.43
CA MET A 5 3.49 2.11 11.41
C MET A 5 2.21 2.91 11.20
N LEU A 6 1.04 2.29 11.40
CA LEU A 6 -0.25 2.96 11.43
C LEU A 6 -0.86 2.80 12.83
N THR A 7 -0.90 3.89 13.58
CA THR A 7 -1.45 3.89 14.94
C THR A 7 -2.90 4.36 14.92
N ASN A 8 -3.73 3.75 15.76
CA ASN A 8 -5.13 4.10 15.96
C ASN A 8 -6.00 4.10 14.68
N PRO A 9 -5.92 3.07 13.81
CA PRO A 9 -6.74 3.01 12.60
C PRO A 9 -8.25 3.03 12.88
N GLU A 10 -8.67 2.63 14.09
CA GLU A 10 -10.05 2.68 14.55
C GLU A 10 -10.62 4.11 14.69
N LEU A 11 -9.76 5.13 14.69
CA LEU A 11 -10.16 6.54 14.74
C LEU A 11 -10.29 7.18 13.35
N ILE A 12 -10.05 6.43 12.27
CA ILE A 12 -10.28 6.89 10.92
C ILE A 12 -11.79 6.94 10.69
N GLU A 13 -12.31 8.16 10.53
CA GLU A 13 -13.73 8.41 10.29
C GLU A 13 -13.95 8.81 8.83
N ALA A 14 -15.06 8.33 8.26
CA ALA A 14 -15.49 8.74 6.94
C ALA A 14 -15.92 10.22 6.96
N VAL A 15 -15.40 11.00 6.01
CA VAL A 15 -15.74 12.41 5.85
C VAL A 15 -16.39 12.61 4.48
N ASP A 16 -17.54 13.26 4.45
CA ASP A 16 -18.27 13.48 3.19
C ASP A 16 -17.39 14.24 2.17
N GLY A 17 -17.32 13.69 0.95
CA GLY A 17 -16.47 14.22 -0.12
C GLY A 17 -14.97 13.94 0.01
N VAL A 18 -14.54 13.14 1.00
CA VAL A 18 -13.14 12.71 1.16
C VAL A 18 -13.07 11.20 1.01
N GLU A 19 -12.04 10.73 0.30
CA GLU A 19 -11.75 9.30 0.18
C GLU A 19 -10.38 9.00 0.77
N VAL A 20 -10.34 8.11 1.76
CA VAL A 20 -9.13 7.79 2.50
C VAL A 20 -8.33 6.71 1.77
N THR A 21 -7.17 7.10 1.26
CA THR A 21 -6.22 6.17 0.64
C THR A 21 -5.09 5.83 1.62
N ILE A 22 -4.83 4.54 1.82
CA ILE A 22 -3.68 4.08 2.61
C ILE A 22 -2.66 3.43 1.67
N ASP A 23 -1.43 3.93 1.68
CA ASP A 23 -0.33 3.38 0.87
C ASP A 23 0.60 2.48 1.67
N MET A 24 1.06 1.40 1.05
CA MET A 24 2.24 0.68 1.53
C MET A 24 3.49 1.48 1.18
N ASP A 25 4.01 2.19 2.19
CA ASP A 25 5.24 2.98 2.13
C ASP A 25 6.41 2.27 2.83
N GLY A 26 6.97 1.28 2.16
CA GLY A 26 8.20 0.60 2.57
C GLY A 26 8.98 0.13 1.36
N TRP A 27 10.30 0.30 1.38
CA TRP A 27 11.17 -0.17 0.30
C TRP A 27 11.71 -1.58 0.58
N GLY A 28 12.13 -2.26 -0.49
CA GLY A 28 12.79 -3.57 -0.43
C GLY A 28 12.35 -4.50 -1.56
N GLY A 29 12.53 -5.79 -1.36
CA GLY A 29 12.14 -6.78 -2.37
C GLY A 29 10.62 -6.96 -2.52
N PRO A 30 10.17 -7.71 -3.53
CA PRO A 30 8.76 -7.96 -3.79
C PRO A 30 7.99 -8.51 -2.58
N TRP A 31 8.55 -9.48 -1.86
CA TRP A 31 7.84 -10.13 -0.74
C TRP A 31 7.42 -9.16 0.38
N PRO A 32 8.32 -8.36 1.00
CA PRO A 32 7.91 -7.38 2.00
C PRO A 32 7.00 -6.28 1.42
N LYS A 33 7.12 -5.99 0.13
CA LYS A 33 6.26 -5.03 -0.58
C LYS A 33 4.81 -5.51 -0.64
N VAL A 34 4.60 -6.72 -1.16
CA VAL A 34 3.26 -7.31 -1.35
C VAL A 34 2.62 -7.63 -0.01
N SER A 35 3.36 -8.27 0.91
CA SER A 35 2.82 -8.57 2.25
C SER A 35 2.46 -7.32 3.05
N GLY A 36 3.22 -6.23 2.91
CA GLY A 36 2.84 -4.94 3.51
C GLY A 36 1.61 -4.32 2.85
N TYR A 37 1.49 -4.44 1.53
CA TYR A 37 0.31 -3.95 0.82
C TYR A 37 -0.95 -4.69 1.27
N GLU A 38 -0.90 -6.02 1.33
CA GLU A 38 -2.01 -6.86 1.78
C GLU A 38 -2.40 -6.59 3.25
N ALA A 39 -1.42 -6.34 4.11
CA ALA A 39 -1.67 -6.15 5.54
C ALA A 39 -2.23 -4.77 5.89
N TYR A 40 -1.92 -3.72 5.12
CA TYR A 40 -2.23 -2.33 5.49
C TYR A 40 -3.06 -1.58 4.48
N ALA A 41 -2.75 -1.70 3.18
CA ALA A 41 -3.48 -0.97 2.15
C ALA A 41 -4.82 -1.65 1.79
N LEU A 42 -4.95 -2.97 2.02
CA LEU A 42 -6.20 -3.73 1.86
C LEU A 42 -6.99 -3.90 3.17
N ALA A 43 -6.54 -3.29 4.26
CA ALA A 43 -7.22 -3.42 5.54
C ALA A 43 -8.55 -2.65 5.57
N PRO A 44 -9.51 -3.02 6.43
CA PRO A 44 -10.86 -2.41 6.43
C PRO A 44 -10.92 -0.90 6.67
N TYR A 45 -9.86 -0.30 7.22
CA TYR A 45 -9.76 1.15 7.44
C TYR A 45 -9.30 1.94 6.20
N ALA A 46 -8.87 1.25 5.14
CA ALA A 46 -8.47 1.86 3.88
C ALA A 46 -9.65 1.84 2.91
N GLU A 47 -10.19 3.01 2.55
CA GLU A 47 -11.25 3.11 1.55
C GLU A 47 -10.71 2.88 0.13
N ARG A 48 -9.45 3.27 -0.11
CA ARG A 48 -8.67 2.88 -1.28
C ARG A 48 -7.28 2.38 -0.93
N SER A 49 -6.88 1.33 -1.62
CA SER A 49 -5.55 0.75 -1.49
C SER A 49 -4.55 1.45 -2.41
N ALA A 50 -3.34 1.67 -1.89
CA ALA A 50 -2.24 2.20 -2.67
C ALA A 50 -0.92 1.49 -2.38
N ILE A 51 0.00 1.57 -3.34
CA ILE A 51 1.36 1.07 -3.20
C ILE A 51 2.35 2.11 -3.70
N LYS A 52 3.44 2.31 -2.94
CA LYS A 52 4.55 3.16 -3.35
C LYS A 52 5.71 2.33 -3.82
N LEU A 53 6.18 2.56 -5.03
CA LEU A 53 7.28 1.86 -5.67
C LEU A 53 8.50 2.78 -5.77
N PHE A 54 9.66 2.30 -5.32
CA PHE A 54 10.89 3.08 -5.29
C PHE A 54 11.86 2.61 -6.38
N TYR A 55 12.16 3.46 -7.36
CA TYR A 55 13.02 3.13 -8.50
C TYR A 55 14.43 2.68 -8.10
N LYS A 56 14.96 3.20 -6.98
CA LYS A 56 16.34 2.97 -6.54
C LYS A 56 16.46 2.14 -5.27
N TRP A 57 15.35 1.79 -4.62
CA TRP A 57 15.36 1.15 -3.30
C TRP A 57 14.57 -0.16 -3.28
N ASP A 58 13.69 -0.39 -4.27
CA ASP A 58 13.07 -1.69 -4.45
C ASP A 58 13.99 -2.61 -5.25
N GLU A 59 14.29 -3.77 -4.68
CA GLU A 59 15.26 -4.71 -5.23
C GLU A 59 14.74 -6.17 -5.16
N PRO A 60 14.24 -6.72 -6.28
CA PRO A 60 13.86 -6.01 -7.51
C PRO A 60 12.60 -5.15 -7.35
N LEU A 61 12.51 -4.08 -8.14
CA LEU A 61 11.30 -3.29 -8.34
C LEU A 61 10.22 -4.14 -9.03
N LEU A 62 9.00 -4.15 -8.46
CA LEU A 62 7.83 -4.76 -9.08
C LEU A 62 7.51 -4.09 -10.42
N THR A 63 7.26 -4.90 -11.44
CA THR A 63 6.78 -4.41 -12.74
C THR A 63 5.31 -4.00 -12.68
N PRO A 64 4.85 -3.13 -13.59
CA PRO A 64 3.42 -2.80 -13.68
C PRO A 64 2.52 -4.02 -13.89
N ALA A 65 2.99 -5.04 -14.62
CA ALA A 65 2.24 -6.28 -14.83
C ALA A 65 2.11 -7.11 -13.55
N GLU A 66 3.16 -7.17 -12.73
CA GLU A 66 3.11 -7.83 -11.42
C GLU A 66 2.20 -7.07 -10.45
N VAL A 67 2.24 -5.73 -10.45
CA VAL A 67 1.36 -4.91 -9.60
C VAL A 67 -0.11 -5.05 -10.00
N MET A 68 -0.44 -4.96 -11.29
CA MET A 68 -1.81 -5.11 -11.76
C MET A 68 -2.29 -6.57 -11.81
N GLY A 69 -1.37 -7.53 -11.67
CA GLY A 69 -1.65 -8.97 -11.61
C GLY A 69 -1.89 -9.50 -10.19
N MET A 70 -1.84 -8.65 -9.16
CA MET A 70 -2.19 -9.02 -7.79
C MET A 70 -3.66 -9.45 -7.69
N ALA A 71 -4.00 -10.27 -6.69
CA ALA A 71 -5.38 -10.70 -6.45
C ALA A 71 -6.33 -9.50 -6.27
N GLU A 72 -5.87 -8.48 -5.54
CA GLU A 72 -6.53 -7.18 -5.43
C GLU A 72 -5.53 -6.07 -5.79
N PRO A 73 -5.51 -5.60 -7.06
CA PRO A 73 -4.56 -4.59 -7.49
C PRO A 73 -4.84 -3.22 -6.84
N PRO A 74 -3.80 -2.39 -6.62
CA PRO A 74 -3.95 -1.10 -5.97
C PRO A 74 -4.80 -0.13 -6.81
N ALA A 75 -5.63 0.68 -6.15
CA ALA A 75 -6.38 1.75 -6.80
C ALA A 75 -5.49 2.95 -7.18
N TYR A 76 -4.37 3.13 -6.48
CA TYR A 76 -3.43 4.22 -6.72
C TYR A 76 -1.98 3.73 -6.60
N VAL A 77 -1.14 4.05 -7.58
CA VAL A 77 0.27 3.65 -7.62
C VAL A 77 1.15 4.89 -7.61
N ILE A 78 2.05 4.97 -6.64
CA ILE A 78 3.01 6.05 -6.47
C ILE A 78 4.38 5.55 -6.91
N TYR A 79 5.09 6.33 -7.72
CA TYR A 79 6.48 6.05 -8.08
C TYR A 79 7.40 7.14 -7.51
N GLN A 80 8.51 6.74 -6.89
CA GLN A 80 9.52 7.63 -6.31
C GLN A 80 10.96 7.22 -6.66
#